data_AF-A0A6I5C2T5-F1
#
_entry.id   AF-A0A6I5C2T5-F1
#
_cell.length_a   1.000
_cell.length_b   1.000
_cell.length_c   1.000
_cell.angle_alpha   90.00
_cell.angle_beta   90.00
_cell.angle_gamma   90.00
#
_symmetry.space_group_name_H-M   'P 1'
#
loop_
_entity.id
_entity.type
_entity.pdbx_description
1 polymer ?
#
loop_
_entity_poly.entity_id
_entity_poly.type
_entity_poly.pdbx_seq_one_letter_code
_entity_poly.pdbx_strand_id
1 'polypeptide(L)'
;MFSPEGPTARELAVQALSSVERGYDLLAPKFDHTPFRTPDAVLDAVGSVLERTGPYTDGLDLCCGTGAGLDVLRRVCRTSVTGVDFSAGMLAVARRRAGRAAEAGATGAGGSG
;
A
#
# COMPACT_ATOMS: atom_id res chain seq x y z
N MET A 1 1.15 34.18 -16.21
CA MET A 1 1.40 34.30 -17.65
C MET A 1 2.72 33.60 -17.92
N PHE A 2 2.74 32.57 -18.78
CA PHE A 2 3.93 31.78 -19.08
C PHE A 2 4.95 32.65 -19.83
N SER A 3 6.19 32.73 -19.35
CA SER A 3 7.26 33.40 -20.11
C SER A 3 7.65 32.54 -21.32
N PRO A 4 8.33 33.10 -22.34
CA PRO A 4 8.84 32.33 -23.48
C PRO A 4 9.76 31.16 -23.06
N GLU A 5 10.36 31.24 -21.88
CA GLU A 5 11.25 30.24 -21.29
C GLU A 5 10.52 29.26 -20.34
N GLY A 6 9.21 29.44 -20.13
CA GLY A 6 8.39 28.63 -19.22
C GLY A 6 7.78 27.38 -19.88
N PRO A 7 7.32 26.40 -19.07
CA PRO A 7 6.70 25.20 -19.60
C PRO A 7 5.42 25.54 -20.37
N THR A 8 5.26 24.92 -21.53
CA THR A 8 4.08 25.03 -22.37
C THR A 8 2.85 24.46 -21.67
N ALA A 9 1.65 24.89 -22.10
CA ALA A 9 0.40 24.32 -21.59
C ALA A 9 0.31 22.79 -21.78
N ARG A 10 0.93 22.25 -22.83
CA ARG A 10 1.03 20.81 -23.08
C ARG A 10 1.96 20.13 -22.08
N GLU A 11 3.12 20.72 -21.77
CA GLU A 11 4.04 20.19 -20.77
C GLU A 11 3.43 20.20 -19.36
N LEU A 12 2.65 21.23 -19.03
CA LEU A 12 1.88 21.28 -17.79
C LEU A 12 0.74 20.27 -17.76
N ALA A 13 0.07 20.04 -18.89
CA ALA A 13 -0.97 19.00 -19.00
C ALA A 13 -0.37 17.59 -18.88
N VAL A 14 0.77 17.32 -19.51
CA VAL A 14 1.51 16.06 -19.36
C VAL A 14 2.02 15.92 -17.93
N GLN A 15 2.57 16.96 -17.31
CA GLN A 15 2.96 16.94 -15.90
C GLN A 15 1.77 16.69 -14.97
N ALA A 16 0.58 17.23 -15.30
CA ALA A 16 -0.65 17.00 -14.56
C ALA A 16 -1.20 15.58 -14.73
N LEU A 17 -1.18 15.04 -15.95
CA LEU A 17 -1.74 13.73 -16.31
C LEU A 17 -0.75 12.56 -16.10
N SER A 18 0.55 12.84 -16.07
CA SER A 18 1.62 11.89 -15.72
C SER A 18 2.02 11.97 -14.24
N SER A 19 1.29 12.75 -13.43
CA SER A 19 1.51 12.79 -11.98
C SER A 19 1.07 11.45 -11.39
N VAL A 20 2.05 10.55 -11.25
CA VAL A 20 1.88 9.20 -10.69
C VAL A 20 1.14 9.26 -9.35
N GLU A 21 1.51 10.23 -8.51
CA GLU A 21 0.88 10.51 -7.21
C GLU A 21 -0.61 10.86 -7.32
N ARG A 22 -0.97 11.88 -8.12
CA ARG A 22 -2.37 12.32 -8.26
C ARG A 22 -3.26 11.27 -8.94
N GLY A 23 -2.71 10.54 -9.92
CA GLY A 23 -3.43 9.44 -10.57
C GLY A 23 -3.78 8.33 -9.59
N TYR A 24 -2.80 7.90 -8.78
CA TYR A 24 -3.04 6.89 -7.75
C TYR A 24 -3.92 7.39 -6.61
N ASP A 25 -3.84 8.66 -6.22
CA ASP A 25 -4.75 9.25 -5.22
C ASP A 25 -6.22 9.15 -5.65
N LEU A 26 -6.51 9.44 -6.93
CA LEU A 26 -7.86 9.32 -7.48
C LEU A 26 -8.35 7.87 -7.52
N LEU A 27 -7.43 6.93 -7.81
CA LEU A 27 -7.77 5.52 -7.92
C LEU A 27 -7.79 4.79 -6.57
N ALA A 28 -7.12 5.29 -5.54
CA ALA A 28 -6.89 4.60 -4.27
C ALA A 28 -8.15 3.93 -3.67
N PRO A 29 -9.35 4.57 -3.65
CA PRO A 29 -10.55 3.92 -3.11
C PRO A 29 -11.02 2.68 -3.90
N LYS A 30 -10.64 2.56 -5.17
CA LYS A 30 -11.04 1.48 -6.09
C LYS A 30 -9.84 0.67 -6.60
N PHE A 31 -8.63 0.99 -6.16
CA PHE A 31 -7.40 0.47 -6.75
C PHE A 31 -7.33 -1.06 -6.72
N ASP A 32 -7.85 -1.67 -5.66
CA ASP A 32 -7.89 -3.13 -5.51
C ASP A 32 -8.78 -3.84 -6.52
N HIS A 33 -9.68 -3.12 -7.20
CA HIS A 33 -10.50 -3.66 -8.29
C HIS A 33 -9.81 -3.53 -9.65
N THR A 34 -8.60 -3.00 -9.70
CA THR A 34 -7.80 -2.90 -10.91
C THR A 34 -6.90 -4.13 -11.06
N PRO A 35 -6.48 -4.49 -12.29
CA PRO A 35 -5.51 -5.54 -12.50
C PRO A 35 -4.09 -5.20 -12.03
N PHE A 36 -3.86 -3.96 -11.55
CA PHE A 36 -2.55 -3.51 -11.06
C PHE A 36 -2.28 -3.89 -9.60
N ARG A 37 -3.32 -4.24 -8.83
CA ARG A 37 -3.12 -4.78 -7.49
C ARG A 37 -2.44 -6.15 -7.60
N THR A 38 -1.38 -6.37 -6.83
CA THR A 38 -0.74 -7.69 -6.71
C THR A 38 -1.79 -8.77 -6.43
N PRO A 39 -1.91 -9.84 -7.23
CA PRO A 39 -2.92 -10.87 -7.03
C PRO A 39 -2.73 -11.65 -5.71
N ASP A 40 -3.83 -12.09 -5.09
CA ASP A 40 -3.78 -12.85 -3.83
C ASP A 40 -2.95 -14.12 -3.95
N ALA A 41 -3.07 -14.87 -5.06
CA ALA A 41 -2.26 -16.07 -5.29
C ALA A 41 -0.74 -15.80 -5.25
N VAL A 42 -0.30 -14.61 -5.67
CA VAL A 42 1.12 -14.21 -5.59
C VAL A 42 1.48 -13.87 -4.15
N LEU A 43 0.62 -13.13 -3.44
CA LEU A 43 0.82 -12.79 -2.03
C LEU A 43 0.88 -14.03 -1.14
N ASP A 44 0.01 -15.01 -1.37
CA ASP A 44 -0.04 -16.27 -0.62
C ASP A 44 1.22 -17.11 -0.86
N ALA A 45 1.67 -17.19 -2.12
CA ALA A 45 2.91 -17.88 -2.47
C ALA A 45 4.13 -17.24 -1.79
N VAL A 46 4.21 -15.91 -1.81
CA VAL A 46 5.27 -15.14 -1.13
C VAL A 46 5.21 -15.35 0.38
N GLY A 47 4.01 -15.22 0.99
CA GLY A 47 3.81 -15.43 2.42
C GLY A 47 4.25 -16.82 2.86
N SER A 48 3.86 -17.85 2.11
CA SER A 48 4.26 -19.25 2.38
C SER A 48 5.77 -19.43 2.39
N VAL A 49 6.50 -18.74 1.49
CA VAL A 49 7.97 -18.79 1.47
C VAL A 49 8.53 -18.07 2.70
N LEU A 50 8.07 -16.85 2.98
CA LEU A 50 8.56 -16.03 4.09
C LEU A 50 8.33 -16.70 5.45
N GLU A 51 7.20 -17.39 5.64
CA GLU A 51 6.91 -18.15 6.86
C GLU A 51 7.95 -19.25 7.14
N ARG A 52 8.51 -19.88 6.09
CA ARG A 52 9.52 -20.94 6.24
C ARG A 52 10.93 -20.40 6.45
N THR A 53 11.21 -19.19 6.00
CA THR A 53 12.54 -18.57 6.07
C THR A 53 12.68 -17.58 7.22
N GLY A 54 11.57 -17.23 7.87
CA GLY A 54 11.53 -16.40 9.07
C GLY A 54 11.85 -17.17 10.36
N PRO A 55 11.63 -16.54 11.52
CA PRO A 55 10.94 -15.26 11.70
C PRO A 55 11.78 -14.04 11.31
N TYR A 56 11.11 -12.96 10.92
CA TYR A 56 11.75 -11.66 10.70
C TYR A 56 11.47 -10.71 11.87
N THR A 57 12.41 -9.83 12.19
CA THR A 57 12.18 -8.80 13.21
C THR A 57 11.26 -7.71 12.66
N ASP A 58 11.64 -7.13 11.53
CA ASP A 58 10.96 -5.99 10.91
C ASP A 58 10.76 -6.22 9.40
N GLY A 59 9.76 -5.56 8.83
CA GLY A 59 9.40 -5.67 7.41
C GLY A 59 9.30 -4.30 6.73
N LEU A 60 9.68 -4.25 5.45
CA LEU A 60 9.55 -3.07 4.58
C LEU A 60 8.84 -3.46 3.28
N ASP A 61 7.74 -2.78 2.98
CA ASP A 61 7.02 -2.89 1.70
C ASP A 61 7.21 -1.60 0.89
N LEU A 62 7.85 -1.72 -0.28
CA LEU A 62 8.13 -0.60 -1.18
C LEU A 62 7.06 -0.54 -2.26
N CYS A 63 6.51 0.65 -2.51
CA CYS A 63 5.32 0.85 -3.35
C CYS A 63 4.12 0.06 -2.79
N CYS A 64 3.87 0.22 -1.49
CA CYS A 64 2.93 -0.62 -0.75
C CYS A 64 1.46 -0.44 -1.17
N GLY A 65 1.14 0.60 -1.95
CA GLY A 65 -0.20 0.88 -2.45
C GLY A 65 -1.23 0.91 -1.33
N THR A 66 -2.34 0.20 -1.52
CA THR A 66 -3.41 0.05 -0.51
C THR A 66 -3.09 -0.98 0.59
N GLY A 67 -1.86 -1.50 0.63
CA GLY A 67 -1.31 -2.29 1.74
C GLY A 67 -1.44 -3.81 1.64
N ALA A 68 -1.62 -4.38 0.44
CA ALA A 68 -1.78 -5.82 0.28
C ALA A 68 -0.53 -6.62 0.73
N GLY A 69 0.68 -6.13 0.42
CA GLY A 69 1.94 -6.74 0.87
C GLY A 69 2.20 -6.57 2.37
N LEU A 70 1.78 -5.43 2.94
CA LEU A 70 1.87 -5.18 4.38
C LEU A 70 1.14 -6.24 5.21
N ASP A 71 -0.01 -6.74 4.75
CA ASP A 71 -0.75 -7.79 5.46
C ASP A 71 -0.02 -9.13 5.47
N VAL A 72 0.78 -9.42 4.44
CA VAL A 72 1.69 -10.57 4.44
C VAL A 72 2.82 -10.36 5.45
N LEU A 73 3.51 -9.21 5.39
CA LEU A 73 4.62 -8.90 6.29
C LEU A 73 4.21 -8.90 7.77
N ARG A 74 3.01 -8.43 8.11
CA ARG A 74 2.49 -8.43 9.49
C ARG A 74 2.37 -9.83 10.10
N ARG A 75 2.20 -10.87 9.28
CA ARG A 75 2.11 -12.26 9.75
C ARG A 75 3.48 -12.86 10.07
N VAL A 76 4.53 -12.36 9.42
CA VAL A 76 5.87 -12.97 9.46
C VAL A 76 6.91 -12.12 10.22
N CYS A 77 6.64 -10.84 10.44
CA CYS A 77 7.47 -9.91 11.21
C CYS A 77 7.01 -9.83 12.68
N ARG A 78 7.96 -9.80 13.61
CA ARG A 78 7.69 -9.82 15.06
C ARG A 78 7.40 -8.44 15.65
N THR A 79 8.04 -7.39 15.14
CA THR A 79 8.07 -6.09 15.79
C THR A 79 7.32 -5.05 14.97
N SER A 80 7.79 -4.75 13.76
CA SER A 80 7.22 -3.66 12.96
C SER A 80 7.16 -3.97 11.47
N VAL A 81 6.23 -3.30 10.79
CA VAL A 81 6.12 -3.31 9.33
C VAL A 81 5.93 -1.88 8.86
N THR A 82 6.80 -1.44 7.96
CA THR A 82 6.75 -0.10 7.35
C THR A 82 6.38 -0.22 5.88
N GLY A 83 5.39 0.56 5.44
CA GLY A 83 5.03 0.69 4.04
C GLY A 83 5.38 2.06 3.50
N VAL A 84 5.97 2.11 2.31
CA VAL A 84 6.31 3.35 1.62
C VAL A 84 5.58 3.40 0.28
N ASP A 85 4.93 4.53 0.01
CA ASP A 85 4.31 4.83 -1.28
C ASP A 85 4.33 6.35 -1.49
N PHE A 86 4.32 6.80 -2.74
CA PHE A 86 4.25 8.22 -3.06
C PHE A 86 2.80 8.75 -2.97
N SER A 87 1.80 7.90 -3.19
CA SER A 87 0.40 8.30 -3.15
C SER A 87 -0.11 8.41 -1.70
N ALA A 88 -0.45 9.63 -1.30
CA ALA A 88 -1.07 9.89 0.00
C ALA A 88 -2.43 9.18 0.12
N GLY A 89 -3.19 9.08 -0.97
CA GLY A 89 -4.46 8.36 -1.05
C GLY A 89 -4.31 6.87 -0.80
N MET A 90 -3.31 6.23 -1.43
CA MET A 90 -2.96 4.83 -1.20
C MET A 90 -2.58 4.58 0.26
N LEU A 91 -1.68 5.39 0.81
CA LEU A 91 -1.26 5.31 2.21
C LEU A 91 -2.43 5.50 3.18
N ALA A 92 -3.38 6.38 2.88
CA ALA A 92 -4.57 6.56 3.70
C ALA A 92 -5.47 5.31 3.70
N VAL A 93 -5.62 4.62 2.56
CA VAL A 93 -6.33 3.34 2.49
C VAL A 93 -5.59 2.28 3.30
N ALA A 94 -4.27 2.13 3.09
CA ALA A 94 -3.45 1.15 3.80
C ALA A 94 -3.52 1.34 5.33
N ARG A 95 -3.47 2.59 5.81
CA ARG A 95 -3.57 2.92 7.24
C ARG A 95 -4.93 2.57 7.82
N ARG A 96 -6.04 2.85 7.12
CA ARG A 96 -7.39 2.47 7.56
C ARG A 96 -7.54 0.96 7.70
N ARG A 97 -6.97 0.18 6.77
CA ARG A 97 -6.99 -1.29 6.83
C ARG A 97 -6.17 -1.83 8.00
N ALA A 98 -4.98 -1.27 8.22
CA ALA A 98 -4.14 -1.62 9.36
C ALA A 98 -4.86 -1.36 10.70
N GLY A 99 -5.55 -0.22 10.82
CA GLY A 99 -6.37 0.08 12.02
C GLY A 99 -7.48 -0.94 12.24
N ARG A 100 -8.25 -1.28 11.20
CA ARG A 100 -9.31 -2.29 11.28
C ARG A 100 -8.79 -3.68 11.66
N ALA A 101 -7.63 -4.07 11.14
CA ALA A 101 -7.00 -5.34 11.50
C ALA A 101 -6.57 -5.37 12.98
N ALA A 102 -6.02 -4.26 13.49
CA ALA A 102 -5.67 -4.13 14.91
C ALA A 102 -6.91 -4.18 15.82
N GLU A 103 -8.00 -3.50 15.44
CA GLU A 103 -9.29 -3.54 16.16
C GLU A 103 -9.92 -4.95 16.18
N ALA A 104 -9.87 -5.67 15.06
CA ALA A 104 -10.36 -7.05 14.96
C ALA A 104 -9.54 -8.02 15.84
N GLY A 105 -8.21 -7.84 15.89
CA GLY A 105 -7.34 -8.62 16.79
C GLY A 105 -7.64 -8.38 18.28
N ALA A 106 -7.94 -7.12 18.66
CA ALA A 106 -8.29 -6.77 20.03
C ALA A 106 -9.64 -7.34 20.47
N THR A 107 -10.63 -7.38 19.56
CA THR A 107 -11.98 -7.92 19.86
C THR A 107 -12.02 -9.44 19.88
N GLY A 108 -11.22 -10.13 19.05
CA GLY A 108 -11.08 -11.59 19.08
C GLY A 108 -10.39 -12.14 20.33
N ALA A 109 -9.48 -11.37 20.95
CA ALA A 109 -8.80 -11.75 22.19
C ALA A 109 -9.69 -11.69 23.45
N GLY A 110 -10.88 -11.08 23.37
CA GLY A 110 -11.84 -10.98 24.47
C GLY A 110 -12.91 -12.08 24.51
N GLY A 111 -12.88 -13.03 23.56
CA GLY A 111 -13.91 -14.05 23.35
C GLY A 111 -13.47 -15.46 23.72
N SER A 112 -12.85 -15.64 24.87
CA SER A 112 -12.66 -16.97 25.49
C SER A 112 -12.63 -16.81 27.01
N GLY A 113 -13.82 -16.68 27.59
CA GLY A 113 -14.08 -16.77 29.03
C GLY A 113 -14.94 -17.98 29.32
#